data_AF-A0A2V8IEA2-F1
#
_entry.id   AF-A0A2V8IEA2-F1
#
_cell.length_a   1.000
_cell.length_b   1.000
_cell.length_c   1.000
_cell.angle_alpha   90.00
_cell.angle_beta   90.00
_cell.angle_gamma   90.00
#
_symmetry.space_group_name_H-M   'P 1'
#
loop_
_entity.id
_entity.type
_entity.pdbx_description
1 polymer ?
#
loop_
_entity_poly.entity_id
_entity_poly.type
_entity_poly.pdbx_seq_one_letter_code
_entity_poly.pdbx_strand_id
1 'polypeptide(L)' 'MPPPWQTTDVGDVGAAGTAYQGANGDLIVAGAGADIWGSADSFRYVYQPIRDGYVSARVASETNTHPFAKTGVM' A
#
# COMPACT_ATOMS: atom_id res chain seq x y z
N MET A 1 11.45 3.36 -4.57
CA MET A 1 10.76 2.47 -5.52
C MET A 1 11.37 2.62 -6.90
N PRO A 2 11.43 1.56 -7.74
CA PRO A 2 11.88 1.67 -9.12
C PRO A 2 10.86 2.50 -9.93
N PRO A 3 11.30 3.42 -10.80
CA PRO A 3 10.38 4.12 -11.70
C PRO A 3 9.51 3.14 -12.51
N PRO A 4 8.22 3.44 -12.75
CA PRO A 4 7.52 4.68 -12.42
C PRO A 4 6.77 4.63 -11.07
N TRP A 5 7.01 3.61 -10.24
CA TRP A 5 6.33 3.45 -8.96
C TRP A 5 6.70 4.58 -8.00
N GLN A 6 5.65 5.16 -7.42
CA GLN A 6 5.71 6.15 -6.35
C GLN A 6 5.08 5.57 -5.09
N THR A 7 5.31 6.22 -3.95
CA THR A 7 4.75 5.77 -2.69
C THR A 7 4.55 6.94 -1.74
N THR A 8 3.46 6.90 -0.98
CA THR A 8 3.12 7.93 -0.01
C THR A 8 2.33 7.33 1.14
N ASP A 9 2.39 7.99 2.29
CA ASP A 9 1.36 7.83 3.31
C ASP A 9 0.15 8.69 2.89
N VAL A 10 -1.04 8.14 3.06
CA VAL A 10 -2.31 8.82 2.83
C VAL A 10 -2.95 9.08 4.19
N GLY A 11 -3.34 10.34 4.44
CA GLY A 11 -3.92 10.76 5.72
C GLY A 11 -2.94 10.82 6.89
N ASP A 12 -3.47 10.89 8.11
CA ASP A 12 -2.68 10.83 9.34
C ASP A 12 -2.46 9.36 9.74
N VAL A 13 -1.28 8.84 9.44
CA VAL A 13 -0.91 7.43 9.64
C VAL A 13 -0.31 7.13 11.01
N GLY A 14 0.00 8.16 11.80
CA GLY A 14 0.66 8.04 13.12
C GLY A 14 2.11 7.52 13.09
N ALA A 15 2.50 6.76 12.07
CA ALA A 15 3.86 6.32 11.81
C ALA A 15 4.12 6.26 10.30
N ALA A 16 5.24 6.85 9.86
CA ALA A 16 5.58 6.87 8.43
C ALA A 16 5.81 5.45 7.92
N GLY A 17 5.14 5.10 6.81
CA GLY A 17 5.30 3.81 6.19
C GLY A 17 6.55 3.72 5.32
N THR A 18 6.91 2.50 4.92
CA THR A 18 8.01 2.25 3.99
C THR A 18 7.56 1.37 2.84
N ALA A 19 8.22 1.52 1.69
CA ALA A 19 8.03 0.63 0.57
C ALA A 19 9.35 0.44 -0.18
N TYR A 20 9.62 -0.81 -0.59
CA TYR A 20 10.76 -1.15 -1.42
C TYR A 20 10.43 -2.33 -2.33
N GLN A 21 11.22 -2.50 -3.39
CA GLN A 21 11.15 -3.69 -4.23
C GLN A 21 12.16 -4.72 -3.73
N GLY A 22 11.71 -5.95 -3.50
CA GLY A 22 12.55 -7.08 -3.13
C GLY A 22 13.31 -7.65 -4.32
N ALA A 23 14.25 -8.56 -4.05
CA ALA A 23 15.11 -9.17 -5.08
C ALA A 23 14.33 -9.93 -6.17
N ASN A 24 13.15 -10.45 -5.85
CA ASN A 24 12.30 -11.19 -6.79
C ASN A 24 11.30 -10.29 -7.54
N GLY A 25 11.39 -8.96 -7.37
CA GLY A 25 10.47 -8.00 -7.97
C GLY A 25 9.21 -7.72 -7.15
N ASP A 26 9.00 -8.43 -6.04
CA ASP A 26 7.89 -8.22 -5.11
C ASP A 26 7.93 -6.81 -4.52
N LEU A 27 6.75 -6.18 -4.37
CA LEU A 27 6.63 -4.92 -3.66
C LEU A 27 6.38 -5.22 -2.18
N ILE A 28 7.33 -4.86 -1.32
CA ILE A 28 7.18 -4.97 0.13
C ILE A 28 6.73 -3.61 0.64
N VAL A 29 5.59 -3.61 1.33
CA VAL A 29 4.93 -2.40 1.84
C VAL A 29 4.70 -2.59 3.34
N ALA A 30 5.25 -1.68 4.14
CA ALA A 30 4.93 -1.58 5.56
C ALA A 30 4.16 -0.29 5.77
N GLY A 31 2.91 -0.42 6.23
CA GLY A 31 2.02 0.69 6.49
C GLY A 31 1.55 0.75 7.93
N ALA A 32 1.16 1.94 8.33
CA ALA A 32 0.36 2.20 9.51
C ALA A 32 -0.88 2.99 9.09
N GLY A 33 -1.79 3.19 10.04
CA GLY A 33 -2.98 3.98 9.84
C GLY A 33 -4.18 3.44 10.59
N ALA A 34 -5.25 4.22 10.61
CA ALA A 34 -6.46 3.90 11.35
C ALA A 34 -7.35 2.91 10.58
N ASP A 35 -7.80 3.30 9.38
CA ASP A 35 -8.54 2.46 8.43
C ASP A 35 -8.71 3.23 7.10
N ILE A 36 -9.20 2.55 6.06
CA ILE A 36 -9.80 3.15 4.86
C ILE A 36 -11.32 3.16 5.10
N TRP A 37 -11.78 4.01 6.02
CA TRP A 37 -13.17 4.07 6.46
C TRP A 37 -13.51 5.41 7.13
N GLY A 38 -14.79 5.79 7.11
CA GLY A 38 -15.29 6.97 7.83
C GLY A 38 -15.06 8.26 7.04
N SER A 39 -14.55 9.30 7.71
CA SER A 39 -14.38 10.64 7.10
C SER A 39 -13.01 10.88 6.48
N ALA A 40 -12.02 10.04 6.76
CA ALA A 40 -10.67 10.16 6.22
C ALA A 40 -9.97 8.79 6.20
N ASP A 41 -9.31 8.48 5.08
CA ASP A 41 -8.50 7.28 4.95
C ASP A 41 -7.11 7.49 5.54
N SER A 42 -6.57 6.44 6.14
CA SER A 42 -5.23 6.43 6.72
C SER A 42 -4.53 5.11 6.43
N PHE A 43 -3.57 5.12 5.49
CA PHE A 43 -2.88 3.91 5.02
C PHE A 43 -1.60 4.23 4.23
N ARG A 44 -0.84 3.18 3.87
CA ARG A 44 0.32 3.27 2.97
C ARG A 44 -0.05 2.92 1.53
N TYR A 45 0.31 3.78 0.59
CA TYR A 45 0.02 3.57 -0.84
C TYR A 45 1.30 3.45 -1.68
N VAL A 46 1.31 2.50 -2.62
CA VAL A 46 2.32 2.35 -3.68
C VAL A 46 1.57 2.36 -5.00
N TYR A 47 1.91 3.30 -5.89
CA TYR A 47 1.09 3.58 -7.06
C TYR A 47 1.91 3.99 -8.27
N GLN A 48 1.32 3.83 -9.44
CA GLN A 48 1.81 4.39 -10.70
C GLN A 48 0.61 4.81 -11.55
N PRO A 49 0.74 5.86 -12.39
CA PRO A 49 -0.33 6.24 -13.30
C PRO A 49 -0.54 5.16 -14.37
N ILE A 50 -1.80 4.85 -14.64
CA ILE A 50 -2.25 4.03 -15.78
C ILE A 50 -3.23 4.87 -16.61
N ARG A 51 -3.34 4.59 -17.90
CA ARG A 51 -4.42 5.15 -18.73
C ARG A 51 -5.65 4.25 -18.60
N ASP A 52 -5.80 3.34 -19.55
CA ASP A 52 -6.83 2.32 -19.56
C ASP A 52 -6.16 0.95 -19.44
N GLY A 53 -6.78 0.06 -18.65
CA GLY A 53 -6.28 -1.29 -18.47
C GLY A 53 -6.87 -1.98 -17.26
N TYR A 54 -6.30 -3.12 -16.92
CA TYR A 54 -6.66 -3.90 -15.75
C TYR A 54 -5.49 -3.92 -14.79
N VAL A 55 -5.79 -3.71 -13.50
CA VAL A 55 -4.83 -3.88 -12.42
C VAL A 55 -5.16 -5.18 -11.71
N SER A 56 -4.18 -6.06 -11.58
CA SER A 56 -4.28 -7.27 -10.77
C SER A 56 -3.07 -7.35 -9.86
N ALA A 57 -3.28 -7.83 -8.64
CA ALA A 57 -2.21 -8.06 -7.68
C ALA A 57 -2.42 -9.40 -7.01
N ARG A 58 -1.35 -10.16 -6.84
CA ARG A 58 -1.32 -11.32 -5.96
C ARG A 58 -0.80 -10.85 -4.60
N VAL A 59 -1.67 -10.81 -3.60
CA VAL A 59 -1.26 -10.58 -2.21
C VAL A 59 -0.66 -11.87 -1.68
N ALA A 60 0.67 -11.91 -1.54
CA ALA A 60 1.39 -13.10 -1.09
C ALA A 60 1.20 -13.35 0.41
N SER A 61 1.16 -12.27 1.20
CA SER A 61 0.95 -12.33 2.64
C SER A 61 0.49 -10.97 3.16
N GLU A 62 -0.33 -10.99 4.20
CA GLU A 62 -0.57 -9.85 5.07
C GLU A 62 -0.14 -10.27 6.48
N THR A 63 0.66 -9.44 7.15
CA THR A 63 1.19 -9.70 8.48
C THR A 63 0.90 -8.53 9.39
N ASN A 64 1.01 -8.71 10.71
CA ASN A 64 0.60 -7.72 11.70
C ASN A 64 -0.89 -7.35 11.59
N THR A 65 -1.73 -8.38 11.36
CA THR A 65 -3.12 -8.28 10.91
C THR A 65 -4.08 -7.98 12.04
N HIS A 66 -4.04 -6.75 12.57
CA HIS A 66 -5.21 -6.23 13.29
C HIS A 66 -6.52 -6.71 12.61
N PRO A 67 -7.62 -7.01 13.32
CA PRO A 67 -8.81 -7.63 12.71
C PRO A 67 -9.40 -6.91 11.49
N PHE A 68 -9.04 -5.63 11.30
CA PHE A 68 -9.42 -4.80 10.15
C PHE A 68 -8.24 -4.39 9.26
N ALA A 69 -7.09 -5.07 9.35
CA ALA A 69 -5.98 -4.88 8.42
C ALA A 69 -6.44 -5.16 6.98
N LYS A 70 -5.92 -4.37 6.04
CA LYS A 70 -6.31 -4.41 4.62
C LYS A 70 -5.06 -4.32 3.76
N THR A 71 -4.97 -5.22 2.78
CA THR A 71 -3.94 -5.22 1.75
C THR A 71 -4.57 -5.63 0.43
N GLY A 72 -4.34 -4.85 -0.63
CA GLY A 72 -4.93 -5.13 -1.94
C GLY A 72 -4.67 -4.06 -2.97
N VAL A 73 -5.44 -4.12 -4.06
CA VAL A 73 -5.51 -3.06 -5.07
C VAL A 73 -6.48 -1.97 -4.62
N MET A 74 -6.21 -0.74 -5.03
CA MET A 74 -7.05 0.44 -4.82
C MET A 74 -7.37 1.08 -6.17
#